data_AF-A0A7X3UJC6-F1
#
_entry.id   AF-A0A7X3UJC6-F1
#
_cell.length_a   1.000
_cell.length_b   1.000
_cell.length_c   1.000
_cell.angle_alpha   90.00
_cell.angle_beta   90.00
_cell.angle_gamma   90.00
#
_symmetry.space_group_name_H-M   'P 1'
#
loop_
_entity.id
_entity.type
_entity.pdbx_description
1 polymer ?
#
loop_
_entity_poly.entity_id
_entity_poly.type
_entity_poly.pdbx_seq_one_letter_code
_entity_poly.pdbx_strand_id
1 'polypeptide(L)'
;MRPNDVKEVLDALIIELELPLRASNSGPQLVNNGTWNTMKQSRVQKVVDQWMNGCGKSHSIYTGQTASNIEKAITILASETYRVPEIKEILKSLVAEQSLPLTVVDNGFRLKVLANEGVAYRCDDMVELEGILEKEGLDVSLLHNGFGLWREENSAEIPFSQYKALANRLAAALEGHGLQVRLLHTGFELQKNEADEVDIAEAKELTYRLEIMVGIRYVQGNYRYANNVENPDIHWYSAGVNTALPIL
;
A
#
# COMPACT_ATOMS: atom_id res chain seq x y z
N MET A 1 -7.84 1.21 -21.96
CA MET A 1 -7.59 -0.06 -21.26
C MET A 1 -8.14 0.05 -19.84
N ARG A 2 -8.92 -0.92 -19.38
CA ARG A 2 -9.53 -0.95 -18.03
C ARG A 2 -8.61 -1.68 -17.04
N PRO A 3 -8.84 -1.57 -15.72
CA PRO A 3 -8.02 -2.28 -14.73
C PRO A 3 -7.97 -3.81 -14.90
N ASN A 4 -9.04 -4.45 -15.38
CA ASN A 4 -9.03 -5.90 -15.63
C ASN A 4 -8.11 -6.26 -16.80
N ASP A 5 -8.17 -5.53 -17.91
CA ASP A 5 -7.25 -5.70 -19.05
C ASP A 5 -5.78 -5.54 -18.59
N VAL A 6 -5.50 -4.53 -17.75
CA VAL A 6 -4.15 -4.34 -17.19
C VAL A 6 -3.73 -5.52 -16.31
N LYS A 7 -4.67 -6.08 -15.54
CA LYS A 7 -4.42 -7.25 -14.70
C LYS A 7 -4.04 -8.47 -15.56
N GLU A 8 -4.73 -8.70 -16.67
CA GLU A 8 -4.42 -9.80 -17.58
C GLU A 8 -3.02 -9.65 -18.18
N VAL A 9 -2.63 -8.43 -18.59
CA VAL A 9 -1.26 -8.14 -19.04
C VAL A 9 -0.25 -8.38 -17.93
N LEU A 10 -0.54 -7.93 -16.70
CA LEU A 10 0.34 -8.14 -15.55
C LEU A 10 0.51 -9.62 -15.20
N ASP A 11 -0.57 -10.40 -15.20
CA ASP A 11 -0.51 -11.85 -14.94
C ASP A 11 0.33 -12.56 -16.02
N ALA A 12 0.14 -12.20 -17.29
CA ALA A 12 0.95 -12.74 -18.39
C ALA A 12 2.44 -12.41 -18.24
N LEU A 13 2.78 -11.17 -17.85
CA LEU A 13 4.16 -10.77 -17.60
C LEU A 13 4.79 -11.47 -16.40
N ILE A 14 4.02 -11.73 -15.33
CA ILE A 14 4.48 -12.49 -14.17
C ILE A 14 4.86 -13.91 -14.59
N ILE A 15 4.03 -14.56 -15.40
CA ILE A 15 4.28 -15.90 -15.94
C ILE A 15 5.50 -15.88 -16.87
N GLU A 16 5.58 -14.92 -17.79
CA GLU A 16 6.68 -14.79 -18.74
C GLU A 16 8.03 -14.59 -18.04
N LEU A 17 8.05 -13.83 -16.95
CA LEU A 17 9.24 -13.57 -16.14
C LEU A 17 9.53 -14.67 -15.11
N GLU A 18 8.71 -15.73 -15.06
CA GLU A 18 8.81 -16.84 -14.12
C GLU A 18 8.89 -16.38 -12.64
N LEU A 19 8.17 -15.31 -12.31
CA LEU A 19 8.18 -14.75 -10.96
C LEU A 19 7.21 -15.51 -10.05
N PRO A 20 7.61 -15.90 -8.82
CA PRO A 20 6.72 -16.55 -7.85
C PRO A 20 5.79 -15.51 -7.18
N LEU A 21 5.02 -14.82 -8.01
CA LEU A 21 4.13 -13.74 -7.64
C LEU A 21 2.69 -14.02 -8.08
N ARG A 22 1.74 -13.43 -7.36
CA ARG A 22 0.35 -13.28 -7.79
C ARG A 22 -0.05 -11.82 -7.68
N ALA A 23 -0.71 -11.31 -8.72
CA ALA A 23 -1.28 -9.97 -8.68
C ALA A 23 -2.72 -10.01 -8.18
N SER A 24 -3.03 -9.18 -7.17
CA SER A 24 -4.41 -8.94 -6.73
C SER A 24 -4.87 -7.55 -7.17
N ASN A 25 -6.07 -7.44 -7.73
CA ASN A 25 -6.70 -6.16 -8.02
C ASN A 25 -7.23 -5.54 -6.72
N SER A 26 -6.72 -4.38 -6.32
CA SER A 26 -7.07 -3.73 -5.05
C SER A 26 -8.37 -2.90 -5.09
N GLY A 27 -9.06 -2.84 -6.23
CA GLY A 27 -10.39 -2.22 -6.37
C GLY A 27 -10.40 -0.69 -6.24
N PRO A 28 -11.58 -0.08 -5.99
CA PRO A 28 -11.73 1.36 -5.83
C PRO A 28 -11.04 1.90 -4.55
N GLN A 29 -10.53 3.12 -4.66
CA GLN A 29 -10.05 3.97 -3.57
C GLN A 29 -10.83 5.28 -3.61
N LEU A 30 -11.50 5.64 -2.52
CA LEU A 30 -12.12 6.95 -2.38
C LEU A 30 -11.05 8.03 -2.23
N VAL A 31 -11.22 9.15 -2.93
CA VAL A 31 -10.37 10.33 -2.83
C VAL A 31 -11.23 11.57 -2.63
N ASN A 32 -10.69 12.54 -1.89
CA ASN A 32 -11.49 13.62 -1.36
C ASN A 32 -10.91 14.98 -1.77
N ASN A 33 -11.75 15.85 -2.33
CA ASN A 33 -11.33 17.16 -2.77
C ASN A 33 -11.18 18.22 -1.65
N GLY A 34 -11.27 17.86 -0.37
CA GLY A 34 -11.06 18.79 0.76
C GLY A 34 -11.19 18.14 2.15
N THR A 35 -11.31 18.92 3.22
CA THR A 35 -11.59 18.35 4.57
C THR A 35 -13.07 17.99 4.66
N TRP A 36 -13.41 16.72 4.94
CA TRP A 36 -14.79 16.37 5.26
C TRP A 36 -15.11 16.77 6.70
N ASN A 37 -16.28 17.37 6.91
CA ASN A 37 -16.82 17.44 8.26
C ASN A 37 -17.24 16.03 8.73
N THR A 38 -17.35 15.85 10.05
CA THR A 38 -17.70 14.56 10.68
C THR A 38 -18.99 13.96 10.11
N MET A 39 -19.96 14.80 9.74
CA MET A 39 -21.24 14.36 9.18
C MET A 39 -21.09 13.78 7.76
N LYS A 40 -20.35 14.45 6.86
CA LYS A 40 -20.07 13.96 5.50
C LYS A 40 -19.24 12.68 5.57
N GLN A 41 -18.25 12.62 6.46
CA GLN A 41 -17.46 11.42 6.68
C GLN A 41 -18.31 10.23 7.15
N SER A 42 -19.21 10.44 8.12
CA SER A 42 -20.13 9.40 8.60
C SER A 42 -21.08 8.91 7.51
N ARG A 43 -21.58 9.81 6.66
CA ARG A 43 -22.44 9.44 5.51
C ARG A 43 -21.70 8.64 4.46
N VAL A 44 -20.50 9.08 4.07
CA VAL A 44 -19.65 8.32 3.12
C VAL A 44 -19.34 6.94 3.68
N GLN A 45 -18.97 6.84 4.95
CA GLN A 45 -18.70 5.55 5.59
C GLN A 45 -19.92 4.62 5.50
N LYS A 46 -21.12 5.12 5.82
CA LYS A 46 -22.37 4.33 5.67
C LYS A 46 -22.57 3.80 4.25
N VAL A 47 -22.36 4.63 3.24
CA VAL A 47 -22.50 4.23 1.83
C VAL A 47 -21.49 3.13 1.49
N VAL A 48 -20.23 3.31 1.90
CA VAL A 48 -19.20 2.31 1.66
C VAL A 48 -19.52 1.01 2.38
N ASP A 49 -19.91 1.05 3.66
CA ASP A 49 -20.28 -0.14 4.43
C ASP A 49 -21.44 -0.90 3.77
N GLN A 50 -22.46 -0.19 3.29
CA GLN A 50 -23.59 -0.78 2.57
C GLN A 50 -23.15 -1.46 1.28
N TRP A 51 -22.35 -0.77 0.48
CA TRP A 51 -21.84 -1.32 -0.77
C TRP A 51 -20.94 -2.54 -0.51
N MET A 52 -20.05 -2.47 0.49
CA MET A 52 -19.15 -3.56 0.89
C MET A 52 -19.91 -4.80 1.36
N ASN A 53 -20.95 -4.61 2.17
CA ASN A 53 -21.82 -5.70 2.62
C ASN A 53 -22.60 -6.34 1.46
N GLY A 54 -22.89 -5.58 0.40
CA GLY A 54 -23.55 -6.09 -0.81
C GLY A 54 -22.60 -6.76 -1.81
N CYS A 55 -21.35 -6.29 -1.90
CA CYS A 55 -20.39 -6.75 -2.91
C CYS A 55 -19.46 -7.86 -2.40
N GLY A 56 -19.38 -8.10 -1.08
CA GLY A 56 -18.58 -9.17 -0.48
C GLY A 56 -17.07 -8.95 -0.56
N LYS A 57 -16.62 -7.70 -0.77
CA LYS A 57 -15.20 -7.33 -0.96
C LYS A 57 -14.71 -6.47 0.20
N SER A 58 -13.38 -6.35 0.33
CA SER A 58 -12.72 -5.46 1.30
C SER A 58 -11.97 -4.35 0.58
N HIS A 59 -12.37 -3.10 0.80
CA HIS A 59 -11.75 -1.92 0.19
C HIS A 59 -11.25 -0.93 1.25
N SER A 60 -10.08 -0.35 1.02
CA SER A 60 -9.48 0.62 1.91
C SER A 60 -10.00 2.03 1.59
N ILE A 61 -10.63 2.67 2.57
CA ILE A 61 -11.08 4.06 2.50
C ILE A 61 -9.94 4.96 2.99
N TYR A 62 -9.43 5.83 2.12
CA TYR A 62 -8.48 6.86 2.52
C TYR A 62 -9.16 8.22 2.43
N THR A 63 -9.27 8.92 3.55
CA THR A 63 -9.83 10.28 3.61
C THR A 63 -8.69 11.30 3.69
N GLY A 64 -8.79 12.40 2.92
CA GLY A 64 -8.02 13.61 3.21
C GLY A 64 -7.15 14.21 2.10
N GLN A 65 -7.13 13.67 0.88
CA GLN A 65 -6.36 14.27 -0.23
C GLN A 65 -7.08 14.18 -1.57
N THR A 66 -6.89 15.21 -2.40
CA THR A 66 -7.39 15.26 -3.79
C THR A 66 -6.70 14.17 -4.62
N ALA A 67 -7.31 13.77 -5.74
CA ALA A 67 -6.69 12.85 -6.68
C ALA A 67 -5.26 13.30 -7.07
N SER A 68 -5.10 14.58 -7.40
CA SER A 68 -3.80 15.16 -7.78
C SER A 68 -2.76 15.08 -6.65
N ASN A 69 -3.15 15.33 -5.40
CA ASN A 69 -2.21 15.23 -4.27
C ASN A 69 -1.77 13.78 -4.02
N ILE A 70 -2.69 12.83 -4.16
CA ILE A 70 -2.37 11.39 -4.07
C ILE A 70 -1.41 10.99 -5.19
N GLU A 71 -1.66 11.42 -6.43
CA GLU A 71 -0.79 11.13 -7.57
C GLU A 71 0.62 11.71 -7.42
N LYS A 72 0.72 12.95 -6.90
CA LYS A 72 2.01 13.58 -6.56
C LYS A 72 2.73 12.79 -5.47
N ALA A 73 2.04 12.43 -4.39
CA ALA A 73 2.59 11.64 -3.30
C ALA A 73 3.07 10.26 -3.78
N ILE A 74 2.28 9.57 -4.62
CA ILE A 74 2.68 8.32 -5.28
C ILE A 74 3.94 8.52 -6.11
N THR A 75 4.03 9.61 -6.87
CA THR A 75 5.20 9.87 -7.72
C THR A 75 6.47 10.09 -6.90
N ILE A 76 6.38 10.85 -5.80
CA ILE A 76 7.50 11.09 -4.87
C ILE A 76 7.93 9.78 -4.19
N LEU A 77 6.99 9.01 -3.65
CA LEU A 77 7.34 7.73 -3.00
C LEU A 77 7.94 6.74 -4.01
N ALA A 78 7.40 6.69 -5.23
CA ALA A 78 7.92 5.83 -6.29
C ALA A 78 9.36 6.19 -6.67
N SER A 79 9.76 7.47 -6.59
CA SER A 79 11.13 7.87 -6.86
C SER A 79 12.10 7.43 -5.77
N GLU A 80 11.63 7.16 -4.54
CA GLU A 80 12.47 6.66 -3.45
C GLU A 80 12.49 5.12 -3.35
N THR A 81 11.58 4.41 -4.04
CA THR A 81 11.45 2.94 -3.98
C THR A 81 12.76 2.19 -4.28
N TYR A 82 13.67 2.76 -5.07
CA TYR A 82 14.96 2.11 -5.38
C TYR A 82 15.88 1.94 -4.16
N ARG A 83 15.65 2.73 -3.10
CA ARG A 83 16.45 2.71 -1.86
C ARG A 83 16.01 1.61 -0.89
N VAL A 84 14.91 0.90 -1.18
CA VAL A 84 14.38 -0.14 -0.28
C VAL A 84 15.43 -1.15 0.22
N PRO A 85 16.33 -1.69 -0.63
CA PRO A 85 17.38 -2.59 -0.15
C PRO A 85 18.33 -1.94 0.86
N GLU A 86 18.72 -0.69 0.65
CA GLU A 86 19.56 0.09 1.57
C GLU A 86 18.82 0.33 2.89
N ILE A 87 17.57 0.78 2.82
CA ILE A 87 16.72 1.08 3.98
C ILE A 87 16.49 -0.17 4.84
N LYS A 88 16.31 -1.34 4.21
CA LYS A 88 16.19 -2.62 4.92
C LYS A 88 17.44 -2.92 5.76
N GLU A 89 18.63 -2.70 5.22
CA GLU A 89 19.89 -2.92 5.94
C GLU A 89 20.11 -1.90 7.06
N ILE A 90 19.72 -0.64 6.87
CA ILE A 90 19.72 0.37 7.93
C ILE A 90 18.81 -0.07 9.08
N LEU A 91 17.58 -0.50 8.78
CA LEU A 91 16.63 -0.93 9.80
C LEU A 91 17.14 -2.17 10.57
N LYS A 92 17.74 -3.15 9.87
CA LYS A 92 18.40 -4.30 10.53
C LYS A 92 19.55 -3.85 11.43
N SER A 93 20.36 -2.89 10.99
CA SER A 93 21.46 -2.34 11.80
C SER A 93 20.94 -1.67 13.07
N LEU A 94 19.84 -0.90 12.98
CA LEU A 94 19.22 -0.26 14.14
C LEU A 94 18.69 -1.29 15.15
N VAL A 95 18.08 -2.37 14.67
CA VAL A 95 17.64 -3.50 15.51
C VAL A 95 18.84 -4.15 16.22
N ALA A 96 19.91 -4.43 15.48
CA ALA A 96 21.10 -5.07 16.03
C ALA A 96 21.84 -4.19 17.05
N GLU A 97 21.91 -2.88 16.82
CA GLU A 97 22.52 -1.91 17.74
C GLU A 97 21.86 -1.95 19.13
N GLN A 98 20.54 -2.12 19.17
CA GLN A 98 19.75 -2.18 20.41
C GLN A 98 19.61 -3.60 20.97
N SER A 99 20.24 -4.60 20.32
CA SER A 99 20.13 -6.02 20.70
C SER A 99 18.69 -6.52 20.81
N LEU A 100 17.77 -5.95 20.00
CA LEU A 100 16.37 -6.31 20.03
C LEU A 100 16.14 -7.65 19.31
N PRO A 101 15.32 -8.57 19.85
CA PRO A 101 14.99 -9.85 19.23
C PRO A 101 13.94 -9.67 18.12
N LEU A 102 14.23 -8.79 17.15
CA LEU A 102 13.34 -8.44 16.05
C LEU A 102 13.91 -8.91 14.72
N THR A 103 13.03 -9.43 13.86
CA THR A 103 13.32 -9.72 12.45
C THR A 103 12.66 -8.66 11.58
N VAL A 104 13.43 -8.14 10.60
CA VAL A 104 12.93 -7.21 9.59
C VAL A 104 12.46 -8.00 8.36
N VAL A 105 11.16 -7.97 8.11
CA VAL A 105 10.52 -8.59 6.95
C VAL A 105 10.12 -7.52 5.95
N ASP A 106 10.38 -7.77 4.66
CA ASP A 106 9.91 -6.91 3.57
C ASP A 106 8.46 -7.30 3.19
N ASN A 107 7.53 -6.35 3.24
CA ASN A 107 6.14 -6.59 2.84
C ASN A 107 5.95 -6.61 1.32
N GLY A 108 7.02 -6.38 0.56
CA GLY A 108 7.04 -6.42 -0.89
C GLY A 108 6.58 -5.12 -1.54
N PHE A 109 5.87 -5.25 -2.65
CA PHE A 109 5.59 -4.11 -3.53
C PHE A 109 4.16 -4.15 -4.07
N ARG A 110 3.73 -2.98 -4.55
CA ARG A 110 2.49 -2.80 -5.30
C ARG A 110 2.74 -1.95 -6.54
N LEU A 111 1.90 -2.16 -7.56
CA LEU A 111 1.91 -1.36 -8.77
C LEU A 111 0.73 -0.39 -8.74
N LYS A 112 1.00 0.92 -8.79
CA LYS A 112 0.00 1.95 -9.05
C LYS A 112 -0.04 2.26 -10.53
N VAL A 113 -1.24 2.38 -11.08
CA VAL A 113 -1.46 2.81 -12.46
C VAL A 113 -2.15 4.17 -12.42
N LEU A 114 -1.51 5.17 -13.02
CA LEU A 114 -2.00 6.53 -13.13
C LEU A 114 -2.42 6.80 -14.58
N ALA A 115 -3.52 7.49 -14.78
CA ALA A 115 -4.02 7.82 -16.10
C ALA A 115 -3.61 9.24 -16.49
N ASN A 116 -3.18 9.44 -17.73
CA ASN A 116 -3.00 10.79 -18.26
C ASN A 116 -4.34 11.55 -18.31
N GLU A 117 -4.29 12.88 -18.37
CA GLU A 117 -5.48 13.71 -18.49
C GLU A 117 -6.37 13.26 -19.66
N GLY A 118 -7.68 13.15 -19.41
CA GLY A 118 -8.66 12.68 -20.40
C GLY A 118 -8.71 11.17 -20.62
N VAL A 119 -7.82 10.38 -20.00
CA VAL A 119 -7.85 8.91 -20.09
C VAL A 119 -8.77 8.33 -19.01
N ALA A 120 -9.83 7.65 -19.43
CA ALA A 120 -10.72 6.94 -18.52
C ALA A 120 -10.08 5.62 -18.05
N TYR A 121 -9.72 5.55 -16.77
CA TYR A 121 -9.21 4.33 -16.12
C TYR A 121 -10.09 3.96 -14.93
N ARG A 122 -11.17 3.21 -15.20
CA ARG A 122 -12.19 2.81 -14.22
C ARG A 122 -12.57 1.34 -14.39
N CYS A 123 -12.93 0.67 -13.29
CA CYS A 123 -13.58 -0.64 -13.31
C CYS A 123 -15.07 -0.52 -12.95
N ASP A 124 -15.83 -1.59 -13.16
CA ASP A 124 -17.27 -1.61 -12.93
C ASP A 124 -17.62 -1.30 -11.46
N ASP A 125 -16.82 -1.82 -10.51
CA ASP A 125 -16.96 -1.52 -9.08
C ASP A 125 -16.84 -0.01 -8.78
N MET A 126 -15.95 0.70 -9.48
CA MET A 126 -15.81 2.16 -9.31
C MET A 126 -17.06 2.87 -9.84
N VAL A 127 -17.57 2.47 -11.01
CA VAL A 127 -18.75 3.09 -11.62
C VAL A 127 -19.99 2.87 -10.75
N GLU A 128 -20.16 1.67 -10.20
CA GLU A 128 -21.25 1.37 -9.28
C GLU A 128 -21.18 2.23 -8.01
N LEU A 129 -20.03 2.26 -7.35
CA LEU A 129 -19.85 3.01 -6.11
C LEU A 129 -20.02 4.53 -6.33
N GLU A 130 -19.52 5.07 -7.45
CA GLU A 130 -19.71 6.47 -7.84
C GLU A 130 -21.20 6.79 -7.99
N GLY A 131 -21.97 5.92 -8.64
CA GLY A 131 -23.41 6.09 -8.80
C GLY A 131 -24.20 6.03 -7.49
N ILE A 132 -23.74 5.27 -6.49
CA ILE A 132 -24.36 5.26 -5.15
C ILE A 132 -24.03 6.55 -4.40
N LEU A 133 -22.77 6.99 -4.46
CA LEU A 133 -22.32 8.25 -3.83
C LEU A 133 -23.07 9.46 -4.41
N GLU A 134 -23.24 9.52 -5.74
CA GLU A 134 -23.97 10.60 -6.41
C GLU A 134 -25.45 10.65 -5.99
N LYS A 135 -26.13 9.50 -5.90
CA LYS A 135 -27.53 9.42 -5.43
C LYS A 135 -27.72 9.95 -4.02
N GLU A 136 -26.69 9.80 -3.18
CA GLU A 136 -26.65 10.33 -1.82
C GLU A 136 -26.23 11.81 -1.75
N GLY A 137 -25.98 12.45 -2.90
CA GLY A 137 -25.49 13.83 -2.97
C GLY A 137 -24.09 13.99 -2.37
N LEU A 138 -23.28 12.92 -2.43
CA LEU A 138 -21.91 12.90 -1.91
C LEU A 138 -20.93 13.08 -3.07
N ASP A 139 -20.44 14.31 -3.23
CA ASP A 139 -19.33 14.60 -4.14
C ASP A 139 -18.02 14.05 -3.58
N VAL A 140 -17.64 12.86 -4.07
CA VAL A 140 -16.43 12.10 -3.72
C VAL A 140 -15.90 11.46 -4.99
N SER A 141 -14.61 11.63 -5.26
CA SER A 141 -13.98 11.04 -6.44
C SER A 141 -13.44 9.64 -6.12
N LEU A 142 -13.25 8.81 -7.14
CA LEU A 142 -12.69 7.46 -7.03
C LEU A 142 -11.46 7.31 -7.90
N LEU A 143 -10.45 6.59 -7.39
CA LEU A 143 -9.28 6.13 -8.15
C LEU A 143 -9.20 4.60 -8.09
N HIS A 144 -8.49 4.00 -9.04
CA HIS A 144 -8.09 2.60 -8.91
C HIS A 144 -6.94 2.48 -7.92
N ASN A 145 -7.07 1.57 -6.95
CA ASN A 145 -6.07 1.40 -5.91
C ASN A 145 -4.81 0.66 -6.43
N GLY A 146 -4.74 0.23 -7.68
CA GLY A 146 -3.60 -0.50 -8.24
C GLY A 146 -3.63 -2.00 -7.92
N PHE A 147 -2.46 -2.63 -8.01
CA PHE A 147 -2.30 -4.08 -7.90
C PHE A 147 -1.31 -4.41 -6.78
N GLY A 148 -1.76 -5.19 -5.80
CA GLY A 148 -0.87 -5.81 -4.81
C GLY A 148 -0.11 -6.97 -5.46
N LEU A 149 1.19 -7.07 -5.19
CA LEU A 149 2.02 -8.20 -5.61
C LEU A 149 2.28 -9.10 -4.41
N TRP A 150 1.65 -10.26 -4.40
CA TRP A 150 1.77 -11.24 -3.33
C TRP A 150 2.79 -12.28 -3.73
N ARG A 151 3.77 -12.49 -2.86
CA ARG A 151 4.70 -13.59 -3.00
C ARG A 151 3.98 -14.90 -2.67
N GLU A 152 4.22 -15.95 -3.46
CA GLU A 152 3.68 -17.28 -3.14
C GLU A 152 4.28 -17.83 -1.84
N GLU A 153 3.48 -18.54 -1.05
CA GLU A 153 3.91 -19.15 0.21
C GLU A 153 5.16 -20.02 0.01
N ASN A 154 6.10 -19.93 0.94
CA ASN A 154 7.37 -20.68 0.93
C ASN A 154 8.32 -20.38 -0.25
N SER A 155 8.04 -19.40 -1.09
CA SER A 155 8.99 -18.98 -2.13
C SER A 155 10.09 -18.07 -1.57
N ALA A 156 11.25 -18.08 -2.26
CA ALA A 156 12.39 -17.27 -1.90
C ALA A 156 12.08 -15.77 -1.93
N GLU A 157 12.86 -14.97 -1.22
CA GLU A 157 12.78 -13.51 -1.34
C GLU A 157 13.10 -13.08 -2.78
N ILE A 158 12.23 -12.25 -3.35
CA ILE A 158 12.38 -11.74 -4.71
C ILE A 158 13.22 -10.47 -4.65
N PRO A 159 14.37 -10.40 -5.36
CA PRO A 159 15.19 -9.21 -5.34
C PRO A 159 14.46 -8.03 -6.00
N PHE A 160 14.72 -6.81 -5.50
CA PHE A 160 14.13 -5.58 -6.03
C PHE A 160 14.27 -5.44 -7.56
N SER A 161 15.38 -5.89 -8.13
CA SER A 161 15.63 -5.86 -9.58
C SER A 161 14.55 -6.58 -10.40
N GLN A 162 13.96 -7.67 -9.88
CA GLN A 162 12.90 -8.41 -10.56
C GLN A 162 11.57 -7.66 -10.51
N TYR A 163 11.22 -7.05 -9.37
CA TYR A 163 10.04 -6.15 -9.29
C TYR A 163 10.18 -4.96 -10.23
N LYS A 164 11.39 -4.39 -10.32
CA LYS A 164 11.69 -3.29 -11.24
C LYS A 164 11.55 -3.74 -12.71
N ALA A 165 12.04 -4.92 -13.05
CA ALA A 165 11.90 -5.48 -14.39
C ALA A 165 10.42 -5.68 -14.78
N LEU A 166 9.62 -6.26 -13.88
CA LEU A 166 8.18 -6.42 -14.06
C LEU A 166 7.48 -5.07 -14.27
N ALA A 167 7.75 -4.09 -13.40
CA ALA A 167 7.15 -2.76 -13.48
C ALA A 167 7.50 -2.04 -14.80
N ASN A 168 8.75 -2.13 -15.25
CA ASN A 168 9.20 -1.53 -16.50
C ASN A 168 8.55 -2.19 -17.72
N ARG A 169 8.42 -3.53 -17.73
CA ARG A 169 7.73 -4.23 -18.82
C ARG A 169 6.25 -3.87 -18.88
N LEU A 170 5.58 -3.79 -17.72
CA LEU A 170 4.20 -3.33 -17.67
C LEU A 170 4.11 -1.88 -18.16
N ALA A 171 5.01 -0.99 -17.74
CA ALA A 171 5.02 0.40 -18.20
C ALA A 171 5.12 0.51 -19.73
N ALA A 172 6.02 -0.25 -20.35
CA ALA A 172 6.17 -0.29 -21.81
C ALA A 172 4.90 -0.81 -22.51
N ALA A 173 4.23 -1.83 -21.96
CA ALA A 173 2.98 -2.34 -22.51
C ALA A 173 1.81 -1.34 -22.41
N LEU A 174 1.88 -0.41 -21.44
CA LEU A 174 0.82 0.55 -21.15
C LEU A 174 1.03 1.94 -21.77
N GLU A 175 2.24 2.24 -22.28
CA GLU A 175 2.63 3.56 -22.79
C GLU A 175 1.68 4.08 -23.87
N GLY A 176 1.34 3.24 -24.85
CA GLY A 176 0.41 3.58 -25.95
C GLY A 176 -1.04 3.83 -25.52
N HIS A 177 -1.38 3.53 -24.26
CA HIS A 177 -2.71 3.73 -23.70
C HIS A 177 -2.84 4.97 -22.80
N GLY A 178 -1.76 5.78 -22.70
CA GLY A 178 -1.73 6.95 -21.81
C GLY A 178 -1.84 6.57 -20.33
N LEU A 179 -1.35 5.38 -19.97
CA LEU A 179 -1.32 4.87 -18.60
C LEU A 179 0.14 4.78 -18.13
N GLN A 180 0.39 5.25 -16.91
CA GLN A 180 1.71 5.28 -16.30
C GLN A 180 1.77 4.29 -15.13
N VAL A 181 2.85 3.52 -15.05
CA VAL A 181 3.08 2.56 -13.96
C VAL A 181 4.04 3.17 -12.92
N ARG A 182 3.74 2.97 -11.64
CA ARG A 182 4.59 3.34 -10.51
C ARG A 182 4.72 2.15 -9.57
N LEU A 183 5.96 1.77 -9.25
CA LEU A 183 6.28 0.73 -8.28
C LEU A 183 6.43 1.37 -6.89
N LEU A 184 5.61 0.92 -5.95
CA LEU A 184 5.64 1.41 -4.56
C LEU A 184 5.99 0.26 -3.63
N HIS A 185 6.86 0.55 -2.67
CA HIS A 185 7.12 -0.35 -1.53
C HIS A 185 5.93 -0.36 -0.58
N THR A 186 5.60 -1.51 -0.01
CA THR A 186 4.51 -1.66 0.96
C THR A 186 4.98 -1.56 2.41
N GLY A 187 6.23 -1.14 2.63
CA GLY A 187 6.82 -1.00 3.95
C GLY A 187 7.48 -2.27 4.46
N PHE A 188 7.93 -2.22 5.71
CA PHE A 188 8.54 -3.36 6.40
C PHE A 188 7.62 -3.84 7.53
N GLU A 189 7.90 -5.02 8.03
CA GLU A 189 7.29 -5.57 9.24
C GLU A 189 8.41 -5.97 10.21
N LEU A 190 8.32 -5.47 11.44
CA LEU A 190 9.14 -5.91 12.56
C LEU A 190 8.41 -7.07 13.24
N GLN A 191 9.03 -8.25 13.25
CA GLN A 191 8.45 -9.45 13.85
C GLN A 191 9.30 -9.92 15.04
N LYS A 192 8.65 -10.42 16.09
CA LYS A 192 9.32 -11.12 17.22
C LYS A 192 8.64 -12.45 17.50
N ASN A 193 9.31 -13.34 18.22
CA ASN A 193 8.66 -14.53 18.71
C ASN A 193 7.66 -14.16 19.82
N GLU A 194 6.64 -14.98 20.02
CA GLU A 194 5.62 -14.73 21.05
C GLU A 194 6.21 -14.67 22.47
N ALA A 195 7.32 -15.38 22.71
CA ALA A 195 8.01 -15.42 24.00
C ALA A 195 8.92 -14.21 24.28
N ASP A 196 9.25 -13.42 23.24
CA ASP A 196 10.15 -12.28 23.40
C ASP A 196 9.36 -11.07 23.94
N GLU A 197 9.85 -10.44 25.01
CA GLU A 197 9.26 -9.22 25.57
C GLU A 197 9.97 -8.00 24.98
N VAL A 198 9.26 -7.26 24.12
CA VAL A 198 9.75 -6.00 23.54
C VAL A 198 8.65 -4.98 23.68
N ASP A 199 8.96 -3.85 24.32
CA ASP A 199 8.02 -2.74 24.43
C ASP A 199 7.80 -2.11 23.05
N ILE A 200 6.55 -1.80 22.73
CA ILE A 200 6.14 -1.09 21.51
C ILE A 200 6.88 0.25 21.32
N ALA A 201 7.33 0.89 22.40
CA ALA A 201 8.15 2.10 22.38
C ALA A 201 9.49 1.87 21.67
N GLU A 202 10.11 0.70 21.82
CA GLU A 202 11.35 0.33 21.14
C GLU A 202 11.14 0.27 19.62
N ALA A 203 10.04 -0.33 19.18
CA ALA A 203 9.67 -0.36 17.76
C ALA A 203 9.46 1.07 17.21
N LYS A 204 8.72 1.91 17.95
CA LYS A 204 8.50 3.31 17.58
C LYS A 204 9.81 4.09 17.46
N GLU A 205 10.75 3.88 18.38
CA GLU A 205 12.07 4.50 18.35
C GLU A 205 12.87 4.06 17.10
N LEU A 206 12.84 2.78 16.73
CA LEU A 206 13.45 2.30 15.48
C LEU A 206 12.89 3.04 14.26
N THR A 207 11.57 3.20 14.18
CA THR A 207 10.91 3.93 13.09
C THR A 207 11.33 5.41 13.06
N TYR A 208 11.39 6.05 14.22
CA TYR A 208 11.83 7.44 14.35
C TYR A 208 13.29 7.63 13.90
N ARG A 209 14.20 6.77 14.36
CA ARG A 209 15.60 6.80 13.95
C ARG A 209 15.77 6.53 12.45
N LEU A 210 15.01 5.59 11.89
CA LEU A 210 15.00 5.32 10.46
C LEU A 210 14.63 6.58 9.68
N GLU A 211 13.56 7.27 10.06
CA GLU A 211 13.13 8.52 9.42
C GLU A 211 14.25 9.59 9.43
N ILE A 212 14.93 9.78 10.57
CA ILE A 212 16.06 10.72 10.67
C ILE A 212 17.18 10.35 9.69
N MET A 213 17.54 9.07 9.62
CA MET A 213 18.67 8.62 8.81
C MET A 213 18.40 8.68 7.31
N VAL A 214 17.17 8.34 6.89
CA VAL A 214 16.85 8.16 5.47
C VAL A 214 16.16 9.39 4.85
N GLY A 215 15.60 10.26 5.69
CA GLY A 215 14.86 11.47 5.29
C GLY A 215 13.46 11.19 4.72
N ILE A 216 12.97 9.96 4.85
CA ILE A 216 11.62 9.55 4.42
C ILE A 216 10.78 9.33 5.65
N ARG A 217 9.57 9.88 5.66
CA ARG A 217 8.65 9.73 6.78
C ARG A 217 8.11 8.31 6.87
N TYR A 218 8.36 7.66 8.00
CA TYR A 218 7.81 6.34 8.31
C TYR A 218 6.86 6.41 9.49
N VAL A 219 5.81 5.60 9.46
CA VAL A 219 4.83 5.50 10.54
C VAL A 219 4.72 4.04 10.98
N GLN A 220 4.85 3.85 12.28
CA GLN A 220 4.63 2.57 12.93
C GLN A 220 3.12 2.30 13.09
N GLY A 221 2.65 1.13 12.68
CA GLY A 221 1.24 0.76 12.76
C GLY A 221 1.01 -0.73 12.51
N ASN A 222 -0.23 -1.12 12.20
CA ASN A 222 -0.62 -2.50 11.87
C ASN A 222 -0.17 -3.55 12.90
N TYR A 223 -0.20 -3.20 14.18
CA TYR A 223 0.23 -4.11 15.24
C TYR A 223 -0.65 -5.35 15.25
N ARG A 224 -0.01 -6.51 15.36
CA ARG A 224 -0.68 -7.79 15.62
C ARG A 224 -0.31 -8.25 17.02
N TYR A 225 -1.32 -8.68 17.78
CA TYR A 225 -1.19 -9.04 19.19
C TYR A 225 -1.43 -10.52 19.41
N ALA A 226 -0.69 -11.11 20.35
CA ALA A 226 -0.95 -12.46 20.81
C ALA A 226 -2.35 -12.54 21.44
N ASN A 227 -2.98 -13.71 21.38
CA ASN A 227 -4.36 -13.90 21.83
C ASN A 227 -4.59 -13.60 23.33
N ASN A 228 -3.52 -13.53 24.14
CA ASN A 228 -3.56 -13.17 25.55
C ASN A 228 -3.14 -11.70 25.74
N VAL A 229 -4.10 -10.79 25.56
CA VAL A 229 -3.87 -9.33 25.69
C VAL A 229 -3.91 -8.93 27.18
N GLU A 230 -2.94 -9.40 27.96
CA GLU A 230 -2.77 -8.95 29.36
C GLU A 230 -2.05 -7.60 29.44
N ASN A 231 -1.19 -7.31 28.45
CA ASN A 231 -0.51 -6.03 28.22
C ASN A 231 -0.19 -5.81 26.71
N PRO A 232 -0.98 -5.01 25.97
CA PRO A 232 -0.79 -4.82 24.53
C PRO A 232 0.56 -4.19 24.19
N ASP A 233 1.16 -3.39 25.07
CA ASP A 233 2.43 -2.71 24.78
C ASP A 233 3.61 -3.69 24.67
N ILE A 234 3.48 -4.91 25.22
CA ILE A 234 4.53 -5.94 25.23
C ILE A 234 4.10 -7.18 24.42
N HIS A 235 2.81 -7.55 24.46
CA HIS A 235 2.29 -8.78 23.83
C HIS A 235 1.87 -8.61 22.36
N TRP A 236 2.60 -7.76 21.62
CA TRP A 236 2.55 -7.74 20.16
C TRP A 236 3.52 -8.78 19.56
N TYR A 237 3.31 -9.22 18.33
CA TYR A 237 4.26 -10.10 17.61
C TYR A 237 4.65 -9.59 16.23
N SER A 238 3.91 -8.61 15.71
CA SER A 238 4.26 -7.88 14.51
C SER A 238 3.92 -6.40 14.64
N ALA A 239 4.78 -5.54 14.09
CA ALA A 239 4.56 -4.11 13.92
C ALA A 239 5.00 -3.66 12.52
N GLY A 240 4.10 -3.06 11.76
CA GLY A 240 4.39 -2.52 10.43
C GLY A 240 5.12 -1.17 10.49
N VAL A 241 6.12 -0.99 9.63
CA VAL A 241 6.87 0.25 9.40
C VAL A 241 6.55 0.73 7.98
N ASN A 242 5.59 1.63 7.86
CA ASN A 242 5.00 2.01 6.56
C ASN A 242 5.44 3.41 6.15
N THR A 243 5.72 3.62 4.87
CA THR A 243 5.91 4.99 4.34
C THR A 243 4.62 5.78 4.51
N ALA A 244 4.69 6.96 5.13
CA ALA A 244 3.57 7.89 5.11
C ALA A 244 3.51 8.58 3.75
N LEU A 245 2.30 8.88 3.27
CA LEU A 245 2.16 9.85 2.18
C LEU A 245 2.74 11.18 2.65
N PRO A 246 3.62 11.83 1.86
CA PRO A 246 4.09 13.16 2.15
C PRO A 246 2.89 14.09 2.42
N ILE A 247 2.98 14.90 3.48
CA ILE A 247 2.05 16.01 3.68
C ILE A 247 2.49 17.07 2.66
N LEU A 248 1.75 17.19 1.56
CA LEU A 248 1.94 18.19 0.51
C LEU A 248 1.03 19.39 0.73
#